data_AF-A0A2S6ZII7-F1
#
_entry.id   AF-A0A2S6ZII7-F1
#
_cell.length_a   1.000
_cell.length_b   1.000
_cell.length_c   1.000
_cell.angle_alpha   90.00
_cell.angle_beta   90.00
_cell.angle_gamma   90.00
#
_symmetry.space_group_name_H-M   'P 1'
#
loop_
_entity.id
_entity.type
_entity.pdbx_description
1 polymer ?
#
loop_
_entity_poly.entity_id
_entity_poly.type
_entity_poly.pdbx_seq_one_letter_code
_entity_poly.pdbx_strand_id
1 'polypeptide(L)'
;MPAALALAALGMGCSPAADPAATPRSAPAPAAAPTATMQARAVPLDATRALAMLETRLQSDRTYPDPQCLSYENEGNAWTDMAASAAPAATPEAVDVAVREIHGGACQGDPQTAPVRDRYRVERSGTILCYDVVNGDYVGYAQRTRDRAGGML
;
A
#
# COMPACT_ATOMS: atom_id res chain seq x y z
N MET A 1 47.07 -26.92 -58.83
CA MET A 1 45.94 -27.59 -58.17
C MET A 1 46.31 -29.06 -57.97
N PRO A 2 46.19 -29.68 -56.78
CA PRO A 2 45.96 -29.14 -55.43
C PRO A 2 46.98 -29.68 -54.37
N ALA A 3 46.87 -29.12 -53.15
CA ALA A 3 46.91 -29.79 -51.83
C ALA A 3 48.11 -30.71 -51.44
N ALA A 4 48.61 -30.76 -50.20
CA ALA A 4 48.07 -30.32 -48.92
C ALA A 4 49.19 -30.31 -47.86
N LEU A 5 49.07 -29.37 -46.91
CA LEU A 5 49.12 -29.57 -45.46
C LEU A 5 50.12 -30.59 -44.85
N ALA A 6 51.02 -30.09 -44.01
CA ALA A 6 50.88 -30.20 -42.56
C ALA A 6 52.07 -29.53 -41.86
N LEU A 7 51.80 -28.57 -40.96
CA LEU A 7 52.81 -27.88 -40.15
C LEU A 7 53.01 -28.57 -38.79
N ALA A 8 54.29 -28.83 -38.52
CA ALA A 8 54.90 -29.26 -37.28
C ALA A 8 54.71 -28.21 -36.16
N ALA A 9 54.37 -28.62 -34.94
CA ALA A 9 55.27 -28.90 -33.82
C ALA A 9 55.49 -27.72 -32.84
N LEU A 10 55.18 -28.02 -31.57
CA LEU A 10 55.92 -27.73 -30.34
C LEU A 10 56.49 -26.31 -30.10
N GLY A 11 56.19 -25.78 -28.91
CA GLY A 11 57.21 -25.08 -28.12
C GLY A 11 56.80 -23.77 -27.47
N MET A 12 56.57 -23.85 -26.16
CA MET A 12 56.85 -22.90 -25.07
C MET A 12 57.31 -21.46 -25.36
N GLY A 13 56.70 -20.52 -24.63
CA GLY A 13 57.38 -19.31 -24.13
C GLY A 13 56.47 -18.14 -23.68
N CYS A 14 56.32 -17.98 -22.35
CA CYS A 14 56.23 -16.77 -21.49
C CYS A 14 55.75 -15.42 -22.11
N SER A 15 54.94 -14.52 -21.54
CA SER A 15 54.36 -14.15 -20.21
C SER A 15 53.64 -12.76 -20.43
N PRO A 16 53.08 -12.00 -19.45
CA PRO A 16 52.33 -12.30 -18.21
C PRO A 16 51.01 -11.47 -18.01
N ALA A 17 50.35 -11.73 -16.86
CA ALA A 17 49.42 -10.88 -16.06
C ALA A 17 47.99 -10.63 -16.62
N ALA A 18 46.89 -10.69 -15.86
CA ALA A 18 46.66 -10.64 -14.41
C ALA A 18 45.38 -11.42 -13.98
N ASP A 19 45.25 -11.61 -12.67
CA ASP A 19 44.34 -12.44 -11.87
C ASP A 19 42.81 -12.42 -12.18
N PRO A 20 42.08 -13.48 -11.77
CA PRO A 20 40.74 -13.79 -12.25
C PRO A 20 39.61 -13.32 -11.32
N ALA A 21 38.45 -13.05 -11.93
CA ALA A 21 37.18 -12.92 -11.23
C ALA A 21 36.68 -14.31 -10.77
N ALA A 22 36.47 -14.47 -9.48
CA ALA A 22 35.87 -15.66 -8.86
C ALA A 22 34.36 -15.51 -8.68
N THR A 23 33.65 -16.60 -8.97
CA THR A 23 32.21 -16.85 -8.91
C THR A 23 31.65 -16.95 -7.46
N PRO A 24 30.34 -16.73 -7.26
CA PRO A 24 29.74 -16.70 -5.92
C PRO A 24 29.34 -18.09 -5.38
N ARG A 25 29.40 -18.27 -4.05
CA ARG A 25 28.87 -19.45 -3.31
C ARG A 25 28.02 -18.99 -2.12
N SER A 26 26.88 -19.65 -1.94
CA SER A 26 25.74 -19.36 -1.05
C SER A 26 26.04 -19.19 0.45
N ALA A 27 25.20 -18.39 1.13
CA ALA A 27 25.26 -18.06 2.56
C ALA A 27 24.32 -18.91 3.45
N PRO A 28 24.64 -19.11 4.75
CA PRO A 28 23.73 -19.66 5.76
C PRO A 28 22.94 -18.57 6.54
N ALA A 29 21.85 -18.99 7.19
CA ALA A 29 20.82 -18.17 7.84
C ALA A 29 21.24 -17.46 9.16
N PRO A 30 20.62 -16.33 9.56
CA PRO A 30 20.81 -15.75 10.88
C PRO A 30 19.66 -16.02 11.88
N ALA A 31 20.03 -15.94 13.15
CA ALA A 31 19.28 -16.19 14.38
C ALA A 31 18.17 -15.17 14.69
N ALA A 32 17.20 -15.62 15.49
CA ALA A 32 16.06 -14.84 15.99
C ALA A 32 16.48 -13.73 16.97
N ALA A 33 15.87 -12.55 16.82
CA ALA A 33 16.02 -11.36 17.68
C ALA A 33 14.72 -11.10 18.48
N PRO A 34 14.80 -10.40 19.64
CA PRO A 34 13.82 -10.48 20.73
C PRO A 34 12.58 -9.61 20.54
N THR A 35 11.44 -10.10 21.04
CA THR A 35 10.15 -9.39 21.14
C THR A 35 10.24 -8.21 22.11
N ALA A 36 10.17 -6.99 21.58
CA ALA A 36 9.97 -5.77 22.36
C ALA A 36 8.46 -5.43 22.43
N THR A 37 7.83 -5.73 23.57
CA THR A 37 6.45 -5.31 23.86
C THR A 37 6.48 -3.90 24.45
N MET A 38 6.49 -2.88 23.59
CA MET A 38 6.27 -1.49 24.01
C MET A 38 4.82 -1.11 23.69
N GLN A 39 3.89 -1.44 24.58
CA GLN A 39 2.55 -0.86 24.53
C GLN A 39 2.62 0.59 25.03
N ALA A 40 2.92 1.51 24.10
CA ALA A 40 2.62 2.92 24.28
C ALA A 40 1.12 3.08 24.50
N ARG A 41 0.70 3.93 25.46
CA ARG A 41 -0.72 4.31 25.62
C ARG A 41 -1.26 4.82 24.28
N ALA A 42 -2.02 3.98 23.60
CA ALA A 42 -2.60 4.32 22.31
C ALA A 42 -3.65 5.41 22.53
N VAL A 43 -3.42 6.60 21.95
CA VAL A 43 -4.43 7.64 21.85
C VAL A 43 -5.64 7.03 21.13
N PRO A 44 -6.87 7.16 21.64
CA PRO A 44 -8.05 6.57 21.03
C PRO A 44 -8.20 7.04 19.58
N LEU A 45 -8.78 6.17 18.76
CA LEU A 45 -9.19 6.54 17.41
C LEU A 45 -10.66 6.98 17.49
N ASP A 46 -10.90 8.27 17.26
CA ASP A 46 -12.23 8.80 16.98
C ASP A 46 -12.38 9.10 15.49
N ALA A 47 -13.62 9.37 15.06
CA ALA A 47 -13.94 9.61 13.65
C ALA A 47 -13.22 10.85 13.10
N THR A 48 -13.10 11.93 13.88
CA THR A 48 -12.43 13.17 13.44
C THR A 48 -10.96 12.93 13.15
N ARG A 49 -10.27 12.21 14.04
CA ARG A 49 -8.87 11.86 13.86
C ARG A 49 -8.67 10.90 12.69
N ALA A 50 -9.54 9.89 12.55
CA ALA A 50 -9.50 8.98 11.42
C ALA A 50 -9.66 9.70 10.07
N LEU A 51 -10.63 10.61 9.98
CA LEU A 51 -10.85 11.46 8.79
C LEU A 51 -9.63 12.31 8.49
N ALA A 52 -9.07 13.00 9.49
CA ALA A 52 -7.87 13.82 9.29
C ALA A 52 -6.67 13.00 8.79
N MET A 53 -6.47 11.79 9.31
CA MET A 53 -5.41 10.89 8.85
C MET A 53 -5.62 10.46 7.39
N LEU A 54 -6.86 10.10 7.04
CA LEU A 54 -7.21 9.69 5.68
C LEU A 54 -7.07 10.85 4.69
N GLU A 55 -7.67 12.01 4.98
CA GLU A 55 -7.61 13.20 4.13
C GLU A 55 -6.15 13.63 3.88
N THR A 56 -5.35 13.71 4.95
CA THR A 56 -3.93 14.06 4.84
C THR A 56 -3.20 13.09 3.91
N ARG A 57 -3.46 11.78 4.05
CA ARG A 57 -2.82 10.76 3.22
C ARG A 57 -3.22 10.90 1.75
N LEU A 58 -4.52 11.03 1.47
CA LEU A 58 -5.04 11.10 0.11
C LEU A 58 -4.63 12.40 -0.61
N GLN A 59 -4.55 13.51 0.12
CA GLN A 59 -4.04 14.78 -0.40
C GLN A 59 -2.54 14.70 -0.71
N SER A 60 -1.75 14.15 0.22
CA SER A 60 -0.30 13.95 0.03
C SER A 60 0.00 13.11 -1.21
N ASP A 61 -0.76 12.03 -1.40
CA ASP A 61 -0.57 11.11 -2.51
C ASP A 61 -1.25 11.58 -3.81
N ARG A 62 -1.99 12.70 -3.77
CA ARG A 62 -2.81 13.22 -4.88
C ARG A 62 -3.70 12.15 -5.51
N THR A 63 -4.32 11.34 -4.66
CA THR A 63 -5.12 10.17 -5.08
C THR A 63 -6.27 10.55 -6.00
N TYR A 64 -6.83 11.75 -5.81
CA TYR A 64 -7.89 12.29 -6.65
C TYR A 64 -7.43 13.57 -7.36
N PRO A 65 -7.76 13.73 -8.66
CA PRO A 65 -7.44 14.95 -9.40
C PRO A 65 -8.32 16.14 -8.98
N ASP A 66 -9.48 15.86 -8.37
CA ASP A 66 -10.55 16.82 -8.06
C ASP A 66 -10.94 16.82 -6.56
N PRO A 67 -10.00 16.98 -5.62
CA PRO A 67 -10.27 16.80 -4.18
C PRO A 67 -11.32 17.76 -3.62
N GLN A 68 -11.52 18.94 -4.22
CA GLN A 68 -12.57 19.89 -3.82
C GLN A 68 -13.99 19.42 -4.16
N CYS A 69 -14.13 18.41 -5.02
CA CYS A 69 -15.42 17.82 -5.41
C CYS A 69 -15.73 16.53 -4.66
N LEU A 70 -15.07 16.30 -3.52
CA LEU A 70 -15.25 15.11 -2.71
C LEU A 70 -15.61 15.48 -1.26
N SER A 71 -16.52 14.71 -0.66
CA SER A 71 -16.78 14.71 0.78
C SER A 71 -16.28 13.41 1.41
N TYR A 72 -15.86 13.50 2.67
CA TYR A 72 -15.41 12.36 3.49
C TYR A 72 -16.41 12.15 4.61
N GLU A 73 -17.07 11.00 4.61
CA GLU A 73 -18.15 10.70 5.53
C GLU A 73 -17.81 9.43 6.31
N ASN A 74 -17.84 9.52 7.65
CA ASN A 74 -17.81 8.34 8.49
C ASN A 74 -19.09 7.52 8.24
N GLU A 75 -18.97 6.31 7.71
CA GLU A 75 -20.13 5.43 7.52
C GLU A 75 -20.55 4.75 8.82
N GLY A 76 -19.74 4.84 9.88
CA GLY A 76 -19.98 4.17 11.15
C GLY A 76 -19.96 2.65 11.01
N ASN A 77 -19.57 1.95 12.07
CA ASN A 77 -19.83 0.53 12.17
C ASN A 77 -21.25 0.33 12.70
N ALA A 78 -22.27 0.57 11.86
CA ALA A 78 -23.70 0.46 12.20
C ALA A 78 -24.13 -0.90 12.83
N TRP A 79 -23.22 -1.86 12.94
CA TRP A 79 -23.39 -3.14 13.63
C TRP A 79 -23.08 -3.10 15.15
N THR A 80 -22.35 -2.10 15.63
CA THR A 80 -21.84 -2.08 17.02
C THR A 80 -22.77 -1.33 17.99
N ASP A 81 -23.76 -0.62 17.45
CA ASP A 81 -24.70 0.18 18.23
C ASP A 81 -25.89 -0.65 18.80
N MET A 82 -26.05 -1.91 18.36
CA MET A 82 -27.02 -2.85 18.95
C MET A 82 -26.55 -3.46 20.28
N ALA A 83 -25.30 -3.22 20.68
CA ALA A 83 -24.75 -3.60 21.99
C ALA A 83 -24.73 -2.42 22.98
N ALA A 84 -25.68 -1.49 22.89
CA ALA A 84 -25.87 -0.46 23.90
C ALA A 84 -26.56 -1.06 25.15
N SER A 85 -25.79 -1.69 26.02
CA SER A 85 -26.17 -1.96 27.41
C SER A 85 -25.07 -1.47 28.34
N ALA A 86 -25.28 -0.26 28.89
CA ALA A 86 -24.75 0.29 30.14
C ALA A 86 -23.22 0.26 30.41
N ALA A 87 -22.36 0.03 29.41
CA ALA A 87 -20.91 0.20 29.52
C ALA A 87 -20.45 1.45 28.76
N PRO A 88 -19.37 2.15 29.19
CA PRO A 88 -18.78 3.19 28.36
C PRO A 88 -18.44 2.60 26.98
N ALA A 89 -18.92 3.23 25.91
CA ALA A 89 -18.70 2.75 24.55
C ALA A 89 -17.20 2.50 24.33
N ALA A 90 -16.85 1.26 23.98
CA ALA A 90 -15.48 0.93 23.66
C ALA A 90 -15.03 1.81 22.50
N THR A 91 -13.83 2.39 22.60
CA THR A 91 -13.26 3.15 21.49
C THR A 91 -13.14 2.21 20.28
N PRO A 92 -13.59 2.61 19.09
CA PRO A 92 -13.53 1.73 17.93
C PRO A 92 -12.07 1.41 17.59
N GLU A 93 -11.80 0.18 17.17
CA GLU A 93 -10.47 -0.25 16.70
C GLU A 93 -10.21 0.25 15.26
N ALA A 94 -11.27 0.56 14.52
CA ALA A 94 -11.20 1.13 13.19
C ALA A 94 -12.44 2.00 12.87
N VAL A 95 -12.28 2.93 11.95
CA VAL A 95 -13.34 3.81 11.43
C VAL A 95 -13.45 3.59 9.93
N ASP A 96 -14.67 3.30 9.47
CA ASP A 96 -14.98 3.14 8.05
C ASP A 96 -15.45 4.49 7.47
N VAL A 97 -14.84 4.89 6.36
CA VAL A 97 -15.05 6.20 5.73
C VAL A 97 -15.39 6.00 4.25
N ALA A 98 -16.50 6.59 3.81
CA ALA A 98 -16.80 6.75 2.40
C ALA A 98 -16.27 8.08 1.87
N VAL A 99 -15.64 8.02 0.71
CA VAL A 99 -15.36 9.20 -0.11
C VAL A 99 -16.49 9.30 -1.12
N ARG A 100 -17.24 10.39 -1.07
CA ARG A 100 -18.38 10.64 -1.96
C ARG A 100 -18.10 11.80 -2.90
N GLU A 101 -18.69 11.74 -4.08
CA GLU A 101 -18.70 12.85 -5.01
C GLU A 101 -19.70 13.91 -4.56
N ILE A 102 -19.29 15.18 -4.64
CA ILE A 102 -20.15 16.34 -4.46
C ILE A 102 -20.50 16.83 -5.86
N HIS A 103 -21.80 16.91 -6.16
CA HIS A 103 -22.28 17.44 -7.43
C HIS A 103 -22.96 18.80 -7.23
N GLY A 104 -22.70 19.73 -8.15
CA GLY A 104 -23.21 21.10 -8.09
C GLY A 104 -22.10 22.14 -7.94
N GLY A 105 -22.47 23.41 -8.17
CA GLY A 105 -21.49 24.50 -8.23
C GLY A 105 -20.50 24.28 -9.37
N ALA A 106 -19.21 24.16 -9.03
CA ALA A 106 -18.13 23.89 -9.98
C ALA A 106 -17.87 22.39 -10.23
N CYS A 107 -18.54 21.50 -9.51
CA CYS A 107 -18.34 20.05 -9.59
C CYS A 107 -19.40 19.40 -10.50
N GLN A 108 -18.92 18.67 -11.51
CA GLN A 108 -19.76 18.01 -12.51
C GLN A 108 -20.52 16.82 -11.91
N GLY A 109 -21.73 16.57 -12.40
CA GLY A 109 -22.54 15.42 -12.03
C GLY A 109 -24.00 15.81 -11.81
N ASP A 110 -24.85 14.82 -11.52
CA ASP A 110 -26.25 15.07 -11.17
C ASP A 110 -26.34 15.54 -9.71
N PRO A 111 -26.79 16.77 -9.43
CA PRO A 111 -26.92 17.30 -8.06
C PRO A 111 -27.87 16.52 -7.16
N GLN A 112 -28.71 15.64 -7.71
CA GLN A 112 -29.59 14.75 -6.93
C GLN A 112 -28.91 13.44 -6.52
N THR A 113 -27.62 13.29 -6.81
CA THR A 113 -26.83 12.11 -6.46
C THR A 113 -25.54 12.49 -5.72
N ALA A 114 -25.09 11.61 -4.83
CA ALA A 114 -23.81 11.71 -4.12
C ALA A 114 -23.16 10.31 -4.07
N PRO A 115 -22.68 9.80 -5.22
CA PRO A 115 -22.17 8.45 -5.33
C PRO A 115 -20.92 8.25 -4.47
N VAL A 116 -20.76 7.05 -3.91
CA VAL A 116 -19.52 6.66 -3.21
C VAL A 116 -18.48 6.30 -4.25
N ARG A 117 -17.37 7.03 -4.27
CA ARG A 117 -16.24 6.80 -5.17
C ARG A 117 -15.33 5.69 -4.66
N ASP A 118 -15.01 5.73 -3.38
CA ASP A 118 -14.14 4.75 -2.72
C ASP A 118 -14.52 4.63 -1.23
N ARG A 119 -14.25 3.47 -0.63
CA ARG A 119 -14.37 3.26 0.82
C ARG A 119 -13.03 2.92 1.42
N TYR A 120 -12.79 3.44 2.62
CA TYR A 120 -11.57 3.25 3.38
C TYR A 120 -11.89 2.78 4.79
N ARG A 121 -10.95 2.02 5.36
CA ARG A 121 -10.93 1.71 6.78
C ARG A 121 -9.65 2.27 7.37
N VAL A 122 -9.79 3.09 8.40
CA VAL A 122 -8.66 3.64 9.15
C VAL A 122 -8.61 2.93 10.49
N GLU A 123 -7.54 2.18 10.73
CA GLU A 123 -7.34 1.47 11.99
C GLU A 123 -6.66 2.35 13.03
N ARG A 124 -6.81 2.02 14.31
CA ARG A 124 -6.15 2.75 15.42
C ARG A 124 -4.63 2.72 15.30
N SER A 125 -4.09 1.69 14.67
CA SER A 125 -2.67 1.56 14.31
C SER A 125 -2.19 2.67 13.37
N GLY A 126 -3.13 3.34 12.68
CA GLY A 126 -2.88 4.26 11.59
C GLY A 126 -2.75 3.60 10.22
N THR A 127 -2.93 2.28 10.15
CA THR A 127 -3.08 1.57 8.87
C THR A 127 -4.33 2.07 8.16
N ILE A 128 -4.17 2.39 6.88
CA ILE A 128 -5.28 2.73 5.98
C ILE A 128 -5.46 1.56 5.02
N LEU A 129 -6.68 1.05 4.97
CA LEU A 129 -7.11 0.03 4.02
C LEU A 129 -8.12 0.66 3.05
N CYS A 130 -8.21 0.10 1.85
CA CYS A 130 -9.12 0.56 0.81
C CYS A 130 -9.96 -0.62 0.31
N TYR A 131 -11.27 -0.41 0.18
CA TYR A 131 -12.22 -1.46 -0.15
C TYR A 131 -12.13 -1.85 -1.62
N ASP A 132 -11.65 -3.05 -1.90
CA ASP A 132 -11.62 -3.66 -3.22
C ASP A 132 -13.00 -4.22 -3.56
N VAL A 133 -13.69 -3.57 -4.50
CA VAL A 133 -15.02 -3.97 -4.95
C VAL A 133 -15.04 -5.30 -5.71
N VAL A 134 -13.90 -5.71 -6.30
CA VAL A 134 -13.82 -6.97 -7.07
C VAL A 134 -13.80 -8.15 -6.11
N ASN A 135 -12.98 -8.05 -5.06
CA ASN A 135 -12.84 -9.10 -4.06
C ASN A 135 -13.85 -8.98 -2.90
N GLY A 136 -14.49 -7.82 -2.75
CA GLY A 136 -15.45 -7.55 -1.68
C GLY A 136 -14.80 -7.40 -0.30
N ASP A 137 -13.54 -6.97 -0.23
CA ASP A 137 -12.77 -6.89 1.01
C ASP A 137 -11.83 -5.69 1.05
N TYR A 138 -11.32 -5.36 2.23
CA TYR A 138 -10.35 -4.29 2.44
C TYR A 138 -8.92 -4.78 2.18
N VAL A 139 -8.24 -4.11 1.25
CA VAL A 139 -6.82 -4.36 0.95
C VAL A 139 -5.95 -3.21 1.44
N GLY A 140 -4.64 -3.46 1.60
CA GLY A 140 -3.70 -2.42 2.02
C GLY A 140 -3.68 -1.24 1.03
N TYR A 141 -3.79 -0.01 1.54
CA TYR A 141 -3.82 1.17 0.68
C TYR A 141 -2.60 1.29 -0.24
N ALA A 142 -1.40 1.04 0.28
CA ALA A 142 -0.17 1.06 -0.52
C ALA A 142 -0.11 -0.04 -1.60
N GLN A 143 -0.78 -1.18 -1.37
CA GLN A 143 -0.94 -2.21 -2.40
C GLN A 143 -1.82 -1.67 -3.53
N ARG A 144 -2.99 -1.13 -3.18
CA ARG A 144 -3.92 -0.57 -4.17
C ARG A 144 -3.31 0.57 -5.00
N THR A 145 -2.51 1.46 -4.40
CA THR A 145 -1.82 2.52 -5.14
C THR A 145 -0.83 1.96 -6.14
N ARG A 146 -0.09 0.90 -5.80
CA ARG A 146 0.82 0.22 -6.71
C ARG A 146 0.07 -0.47 -7.85
N ASP A 147 -1.04 -1.13 -7.54
CA ASP A 147 -1.85 -1.84 -8.54
C ASP A 147 -2.47 -0.84 -9.54
N ARG A 148 -2.97 0.31 -9.07
CA ARG A 148 -3.45 1.41 -9.94
C ARG A 148 -2.33 2.01 -10.80
N ALA A 149 -1.11 2.12 -10.28
CA ALA A 149 0.04 2.64 -11.03
C ALA A 149 0.62 1.62 -12.04
N GLY A 150 0.55 0.32 -11.72
CA GLY A 150 1.04 -0.78 -12.55
C GLY A 150 0.03 -1.34 -13.55
N GLY A 151 -1.26 -1.04 -13.38
CA GLY A 151 -2.35 -1.46 -14.25
C GLY A 151 -2.54 -0.63 -15.53
N MET A 152 -1.60 0.25 -15.89
CA MET A 152 -1.57 0.90 -17.20
C MET A 152 -0.96 -0.04 -18.24
N LEU A 153 -1.76 -0.99 -18.75
CA LEU A 153 -1.51 -1.72 -19.99
C LEU A 153 -2.79 -1.73 -20.84
#